data_AF-C6V4Q5-F1
#
_entry.id   AF-C6V4Q5-F1
#
_cell.length_a   1.000
_cell.length_b   1.000
_cell.length_c   1.000
_cell.angle_alpha   90.00
_cell.angle_beta   90.00
_cell.angle_gamma   90.00
#
_symmetry.space_group_name_H-M   'P 1'
#
loop_
_entity.id
_entity.type
_entity.pdbx_description
1 polymer ?
#
loop_
_entity_poly.entity_id
_entity_poly.type
_entity_poly.pdbx_seq_one_letter_code
_entity_poly.pdbx_strand_id
1 'polypeptide(L)'
;MNKQQFYITTNKASERRFYSEVPDYNEEDFTTILEERFSDSLIKEGDMVEGVVKSISPHFVLVNLGLKSEGKIPVQQFHDLGTLEVGSKIVVYVEKTETGSGNLVLSYTKALKQKVWDRLYEMYLSGSDEDVMGVILYTIKSGCIVEVEGLNAFLPNSHLDVRPVSDPATLVGVKLKFRILKMDPKTGKIFVSRKKALGAVHEAARSEYISTIKEGDIIDGRVKSIASYGVFVQIHESDKVGVVDGLLYVNDISWARVTHPSSIYSVGQEVRVKVIAVDPEKGRISLGVKQLTENPWKDISKKYTPGNVYPGVVTSVEDYGIFVRLEEGVEGLVHSGEISWTREKPLFLPNSKVNVMLLSVDEEGHKIALSVKQCSENPWKKFLDAYGLGVVVKCKVVEITDSGIVLTLLDSGYSYVRGYVRLANISWSQNPRKELKRFTIGDEVDAKLVHVNPERGRVMFNIKYVEYDPFEEFISKVNEGDIINAKVIRVEDDGIYIEVREGLEFFTAQSDVSRLTVGQYLSFVVCSKDRYSVKLEIITDEKAAGAPAGKES
;
A
#
# COMPACT_ATOMS: atom_id res chain seq x y z
N MET A 1 60.90 10.12 -6.21
CA MET A 1 59.54 9.87 -5.68
C MET A 1 59.58 10.19 -4.19
N ASN A 2 59.10 11.37 -3.78
CA ASN A 2 57.77 11.59 -3.15
C ASN A 2 57.53 10.66 -1.95
N LYS A 3 57.14 11.09 -0.74
CA LYS A 3 56.72 12.41 -0.23
C LYS A 3 56.65 12.33 1.32
N GLN A 4 57.14 13.39 1.96
CA GLN A 4 56.69 14.07 3.18
C GLN A 4 55.77 13.37 4.20
N GLN A 5 56.25 13.34 5.45
CA GLN A 5 55.45 13.42 6.69
C GLN A 5 55.55 14.85 7.26
N PHE A 6 54.43 15.41 7.71
CA PHE A 6 54.34 16.70 8.40
C PHE A 6 53.85 16.48 9.84
N TYR A 7 54.51 17.10 10.82
CA TYR A 7 53.98 17.32 12.18
C TYR A 7 54.29 18.75 12.66
N ILE A 8 53.23 19.57 12.65
CA ILE A 8 52.66 20.45 13.69
C ILE A 8 53.56 21.07 14.80
N THR A 9 53.63 22.42 14.74
CA THR A 9 53.72 23.50 15.76
C THR A 9 54.64 23.42 16.99
N THR A 10 55.37 24.52 17.27
CA THR A 10 55.01 25.55 18.28
C THR A 10 56.01 26.71 18.36
N ASN A 11 55.48 27.89 18.71
CA ASN A 11 56.12 29.16 19.07
C ASN A 11 57.32 29.05 20.04
N LYS A 12 58.32 29.95 19.89
CA LYS A 12 58.60 31.05 20.84
C LYS A 12 59.92 31.79 20.57
N ALA A 13 59.88 33.09 20.89
CA ALA A 13 60.91 33.88 21.61
C ALA A 13 62.24 34.15 20.88
N SER A 14 62.46 35.35 20.34
CA SER A 14 62.87 36.60 21.00
C SER A 14 64.38 36.73 21.25
N GLU A 15 64.86 37.94 20.96
CA GLU A 15 66.10 38.60 21.40
C GLU A 15 67.34 38.62 20.48
N ARG A 16 67.53 39.83 19.93
CA ARG A 16 68.72 40.69 19.92
C ARG A 16 70.01 40.17 19.26
N ARG A 17 70.46 40.95 18.27
CA ARG A 17 71.81 41.56 18.27
C ARG A 17 71.83 42.82 17.38
N PHE A 18 72.32 43.91 17.96
CA PHE A 18 72.73 45.14 17.30
C PHE A 18 73.95 44.87 16.41
N TYR A 19 74.05 45.51 15.24
CA TYR A 19 75.13 46.46 14.91
C TYR A 19 74.70 47.33 13.72
N SER A 20 75.12 48.58 13.82
CA SER A 20 74.87 49.73 12.97
C SER A 20 75.64 49.68 11.64
N GLU A 21 74.93 49.81 10.52
CA GLU A 21 75.48 50.41 9.31
C GLU A 21 74.40 51.33 8.73
N VAL A 22 74.71 52.62 8.63
CA VAL A 22 73.86 53.64 8.00
C VAL A 22 74.18 53.56 6.50
N PRO A 23 73.24 53.21 5.61
CA PRO A 23 73.49 53.25 4.18
C PRO A 23 73.45 54.70 3.71
N ASP A 24 74.45 55.07 2.91
CA ASP A 24 74.56 56.35 2.21
C ASP A 24 73.37 56.48 1.24
N TYR A 25 72.54 57.50 1.42
CA TYR A 25 71.36 57.74 0.59
C TYR A 25 71.78 58.47 -0.69
N ASN A 26 71.76 57.77 -1.83
CA ASN A 26 71.87 58.40 -3.15
C ASN A 26 70.57 59.15 -3.48
N GLU A 27 70.68 60.41 -3.93
CA GLU A 27 69.52 61.24 -4.32
C GLU A 27 68.66 60.60 -5.43
N GLU A 28 69.26 59.75 -6.28
CA GLU A 28 68.57 59.03 -7.36
C GLU A 28 67.61 57.93 -6.86
N ASP A 29 67.90 57.28 -5.73
CA ASP A 29 66.99 56.32 -5.11
C ASP A 29 65.80 57.04 -4.46
N PHE A 30 66.03 58.25 -3.94
CA PHE A 30 64.98 59.07 -3.34
C PHE A 30 63.97 59.53 -4.40
N THR A 31 64.44 59.93 -5.59
CA THR A 31 63.57 60.29 -6.71
C THR A 31 62.82 59.09 -7.26
N THR A 32 63.45 57.92 -7.35
CA THR A 32 62.82 56.70 -7.89
C THR A 32 61.75 56.14 -6.93
N ILE A 33 62.02 56.13 -5.62
CA ILE A 33 61.05 55.72 -4.59
C ILE A 33 59.92 56.77 -4.44
N LEU A 34 60.21 58.06 -4.64
CA LEU A 34 59.18 59.10 -4.72
C LEU A 34 58.32 58.93 -5.97
N GLU A 35 58.90 58.69 -7.14
CA GLU A 35 58.17 58.48 -8.39
C GLU A 35 57.35 57.18 -8.38
N GLU A 36 57.83 56.10 -7.77
CA GLU A 36 57.03 54.89 -7.52
C GLU A 36 55.84 55.17 -6.57
N ARG A 37 56.01 56.00 -5.53
CA ARG A 37 54.89 56.41 -4.67
C ARG A 37 53.91 57.40 -5.32
N PHE A 38 54.37 58.23 -6.26
CA PHE A 38 53.51 59.20 -6.95
C PHE A 38 52.79 58.61 -8.17
N SER A 39 53.36 57.57 -8.80
CA SER A 39 52.74 56.88 -9.94
C SER A 39 51.50 56.06 -9.56
N ASP A 40 51.35 55.69 -8.29
CA ASP A 40 50.13 55.07 -7.73
C ASP A 40 48.91 56.02 -7.65
N SER A 41 49.09 57.33 -7.86
CA SER A 41 48.04 58.34 -7.69
C SER A 41 47.48 58.91 -9.00
N LEU A 42 47.54 58.16 -10.09
CA LEU A 42 46.79 58.49 -11.31
C LEU A 42 45.33 58.09 -11.12
N ILE A 43 44.57 58.96 -10.45
CA ILE A 43 43.10 58.89 -10.39
C ILE A 43 42.58 58.90 -11.83
N LYS A 44 41.94 57.80 -12.25
CA LYS A 44 41.38 57.65 -13.59
C LYS A 44 39.92 58.10 -13.61
N GLU A 45 39.43 58.43 -14.80
CA GLU A 45 38.00 58.67 -15.00
C GLU A 45 37.21 57.42 -14.57
N GLY A 46 36.33 57.58 -13.59
CA GLY A 46 35.55 56.49 -13.01
C GLY A 46 35.92 56.06 -11.59
N ASP A 47 37.00 56.61 -11.01
CA ASP A 47 37.39 56.28 -9.65
C ASP A 47 36.56 57.05 -8.60
N MET A 48 36.34 56.39 -7.44
CA MET A 48 35.76 57.01 -6.25
C MET A 48 36.89 57.50 -5.34
N VAL A 49 36.91 58.80 -5.07
CA VAL A 49 38.00 59.43 -4.30
C VAL A 49 37.40 60.24 -3.15
N GLU A 50 38.09 60.26 -2.01
CA GLU A 50 37.75 61.12 -0.90
C GLU A 50 38.29 62.54 -1.15
N GLY A 51 37.40 63.52 -1.10
CA GLY A 51 37.73 64.93 -1.28
C GLY A 51 37.34 65.79 -0.09
N VAL A 52 38.10 66.85 0.15
CA VAL A 52 37.82 67.84 1.21
C VAL A 52 37.14 69.06 0.59
N VAL A 53 36.00 69.47 1.15
CA VAL A 53 35.28 70.67 0.70
C VAL A 53 36.11 71.91 1.03
N LYS A 54 36.56 72.64 0.00
CA LYS A 54 37.40 73.84 0.17
C LYS A 54 36.57 75.12 0.22
N SER A 55 35.53 75.22 -0.61
CA SER A 55 34.58 76.34 -0.56
C SER A 55 33.23 75.96 -1.13
N ILE A 56 32.18 76.59 -0.59
CA ILE A 56 30.79 76.41 -1.00
C ILE A 56 30.36 77.72 -1.65
N SER A 57 30.15 77.72 -2.96
CA SER A 57 29.59 78.85 -3.70
C SER A 57 28.10 78.59 -4.01
N PRO A 58 27.29 79.62 -4.33
CA PRO A 58 25.86 79.45 -4.60
C PRO A 58 25.50 78.54 -5.78
N HIS A 59 26.46 78.24 -6.66
CA HIS A 59 26.23 77.43 -7.86
C HIS A 59 27.11 76.16 -7.89
N PHE A 60 28.28 76.18 -7.25
CA PHE A 60 29.24 75.08 -7.27
C PHE A 60 29.92 74.92 -5.91
N VAL A 61 30.19 73.69 -5.50
CA VAL A 61 31.05 73.34 -4.37
C VAL A 61 32.41 72.93 -4.93
N LEU A 62 33.47 73.57 -4.42
CA LEU A 62 34.85 73.24 -4.77
C LEU A 62 35.41 72.23 -3.78
N VAL A 63 35.90 71.11 -4.31
CA VAL A 63 36.42 69.98 -3.54
C VAL A 63 37.86 69.71 -3.97
N ASN A 64 38.74 69.58 -2.99
CA ASN A 64 40.13 69.21 -3.21
C ASN A 64 40.30 67.69 -3.09
N LEU A 65 40.81 67.05 -4.13
CA LEU A 65 41.10 65.61 -4.19
C LEU A 65 42.58 65.28 -4.00
N GLY A 66 43.41 66.26 -3.62
CA GLY A 66 44.87 66.08 -3.54
C GLY A 66 45.58 66.14 -4.90
N LEU A 67 44.87 66.56 -5.96
CA LEU A 67 45.40 66.74 -7.31
C LEU A 67 45.80 68.20 -7.58
N LYS A 68 46.49 68.44 -8.71
CA LYS A 68 46.85 69.80 -9.18
C LYS A 68 45.63 70.67 -9.50
N SER A 69 44.49 70.05 -9.76
CA SER A 69 43.23 70.71 -10.12
C SER A 69 42.15 70.50 -9.08
N GLU A 70 41.30 71.52 -8.89
CA GLU A 70 40.14 71.44 -8.00
C GLU A 70 38.93 70.85 -8.74
N GLY A 71 38.10 70.12 -7.99
CA GLY A 71 36.87 69.54 -8.49
C GLY A 71 35.65 70.41 -8.24
N LYS A 72 34.77 70.52 -9.24
CA LYS A 72 33.51 71.27 -9.17
C LYS A 72 32.34 70.32 -9.09
N ILE A 73 31.51 70.47 -8.05
CA ILE A 73 30.24 69.76 -7.90
C ILE A 73 29.09 70.79 -7.93
N PRO A 74 28.13 70.67 -8.85
CA PRO A 74 26.93 71.50 -8.83
C PRO A 74 26.16 71.34 -7.52
N VAL A 75 25.73 72.45 -6.94
CA VAL A 75 25.04 72.48 -5.63
C VAL A 75 23.73 71.65 -5.65
N GLN A 76 23.08 71.53 -6.81
CA GLN A 76 21.86 70.74 -6.99
C GLN A 76 22.05 69.22 -6.72
N GLN A 77 23.30 68.74 -6.68
CA GLN A 77 23.60 67.35 -6.36
C GLN A 77 23.56 67.05 -4.85
N PHE A 78 23.54 68.08 -4.01
CA PHE A 78 23.42 67.92 -2.57
C PHE A 78 21.94 68.07 -2.17
N HIS A 79 21.36 67.01 -1.59
CA HIS A 79 20.00 67.05 -1.06
C HIS A 79 19.90 67.93 0.18
N ASP A 80 20.95 67.96 1.02
CA ASP A 80 21.02 68.73 2.26
C ASP A 80 22.26 69.63 2.25
N LEU A 81 22.07 70.88 1.85
CA LEU A 81 23.10 71.94 1.93
C LEU A 81 23.45 72.31 3.37
N GLY A 82 22.54 72.11 4.31
CA GLY A 82 22.69 72.53 5.72
C GLY A 82 23.68 71.70 6.53
N THR A 83 24.07 70.51 6.06
CA THR A 83 25.03 69.62 6.73
C THR A 83 26.45 69.69 6.17
N LEU A 84 26.67 70.49 5.11
CA LEU A 84 27.97 70.58 4.44
C LEU A 84 28.77 71.75 4.99
N GLU A 85 29.79 71.48 5.80
CA GLU A 85 30.74 72.49 6.27
C GLU A 85 32.02 72.49 5.42
N VAL A 86 32.64 73.67 5.31
CA VAL A 86 33.96 73.80 4.68
C VAL A 86 34.98 73.01 5.51
N GLY A 87 35.67 72.07 4.88
CA GLY A 87 36.59 71.12 5.54
C GLY A 87 36.03 69.70 5.71
N SER A 88 34.75 69.46 5.41
CA SER A 88 34.17 68.12 5.45
C SER A 88 34.77 67.19 4.38
N LYS A 89 35.00 65.92 4.75
CA LYS A 89 35.42 64.87 3.82
C LYS A 89 34.19 64.24 3.18
N ILE A 90 34.17 64.21 1.85
CA ILE A 90 33.09 63.61 1.06
C ILE A 90 33.67 62.66 0.01
N VAL A 91 32.99 61.53 -0.21
CA VAL A 91 33.34 60.60 -1.30
C VAL A 91 32.67 61.10 -2.57
N VAL A 92 33.46 61.23 -3.64
CA VAL A 92 33.02 61.81 -4.91
C VAL A 92 33.49 60.96 -6.07
N TYR A 93 32.66 60.86 -7.10
CA TYR A 93 32.95 60.10 -8.30
C TYR A 93 33.56 61.02 -9.36
N VAL A 94 34.70 60.63 -9.94
CA VAL A 94 35.40 61.41 -10.97
C VAL A 94 34.78 61.13 -12.33
N GLU A 95 34.02 62.10 -12.87
CA GLU A 95 33.39 61.92 -14.19
C GLU A 95 34.32 62.25 -15.34
N LYS A 96 35.06 63.36 -15.24
CA LYS A 96 36.01 63.82 -16.27
C LYS A 96 37.18 64.51 -15.61
N THR A 97 38.37 64.13 -16.02
CA THR A 97 39.62 64.67 -15.45
C THR A 97 40.03 66.00 -16.05
N GLU A 98 39.57 66.35 -17.26
CA GLU A 98 39.90 67.64 -17.89
C GLU A 98 38.74 68.22 -18.70
N THR A 99 38.26 69.40 -18.28
CA THR A 99 37.54 70.32 -19.17
C THR A 99 38.52 71.43 -19.57
N GLY A 100 38.33 72.12 -20.70
CA GLY A 100 39.22 73.18 -21.21
C GLY A 100 39.51 74.39 -20.28
N SER A 101 39.06 74.34 -19.02
CA SER A 101 39.33 75.31 -17.94
C SER A 101 40.12 74.71 -16.75
N GLY A 102 40.65 73.48 -16.86
CA GLY A 102 41.52 72.87 -15.84
C GLY A 102 40.83 72.43 -14.54
N ASN A 103 39.51 72.23 -14.55
CA ASN A 103 38.74 71.76 -13.39
C ASN A 103 38.25 70.32 -13.60
N LEU A 104 38.22 69.52 -12.52
CA LEU A 104 37.62 68.18 -12.52
C LEU A 104 36.10 68.27 -12.36
N VAL A 105 35.35 67.51 -13.16
CA VAL A 105 33.90 67.37 -12.99
C VAL A 105 33.64 66.17 -12.08
N LEU A 106 33.01 66.43 -10.94
CA LEU A 106 32.75 65.43 -9.92
C LEU A 106 31.26 65.25 -9.70
N SER A 107 30.84 64.02 -9.40
CA SER A 107 29.47 63.70 -9.04
C SER A 107 29.36 63.12 -7.64
N TYR A 108 28.59 63.79 -6.78
CA TYR A 108 28.28 63.34 -5.43
C TYR A 108 27.14 62.30 -5.41
N THR A 109 26.11 62.51 -6.24
CA THR A 109 24.95 61.59 -6.31
C THR A 109 25.32 60.22 -6.86
N LYS A 110 26.24 60.14 -7.82
CA LYS A 110 26.75 58.86 -8.34
C LYS A 110 27.58 58.11 -7.30
N ALA A 111 28.41 58.81 -6.53
CA ALA A 111 29.19 58.21 -5.44
C ALA A 111 28.30 57.61 -4.35
N LEU A 112 27.22 58.31 -3.97
CA LEU A 112 26.23 57.77 -3.03
C LEU A 112 25.56 56.50 -3.55
N LYS A 113 25.15 56.48 -4.82
CA LYS A 113 24.52 55.30 -5.45
C LYS A 113 25.47 54.11 -5.53
N GLN A 114 26.73 54.35 -5.87
CA GLN A 114 27.74 53.30 -5.94
C GLN A 114 28.03 52.71 -4.55
N LYS A 115 28.11 53.55 -3.52
CA LYS A 115 28.28 53.10 -2.12
C LYS A 115 27.13 52.22 -1.64
N VAL A 116 25.89 52.59 -1.97
CA VAL A 116 24.71 51.77 -1.66
C VAL A 116 24.76 50.46 -2.45
N TRP A 117 25.17 50.50 -3.72
CA TRP A 117 25.32 49.31 -4.55
C TRP A 117 26.31 48.32 -3.95
N ASP A 118 27.50 48.79 -3.56
CA ASP A 118 28.56 47.96 -3.00
C ASP A 118 28.11 47.33 -1.67
N ARG A 119 27.44 48.09 -0.81
CA ARG A 119 26.82 47.58 0.43
C ARG A 119 25.81 46.46 0.17
N LEU A 120 24.86 46.68 -0.74
CA LEU A 120 23.84 45.68 -1.08
C LEU A 120 24.45 44.44 -1.76
N TYR A 121 25.55 44.62 -2.50
CA TYR A 121 26.29 43.53 -3.13
C TYR A 121 27.04 42.68 -2.10
N GLU A 122 27.66 43.30 -1.08
CA GLU A 122 28.24 42.61 0.07
C GLU A 122 27.19 41.81 0.86
N MET A 123 26.00 42.39 1.05
CA MET A 123 24.86 41.69 1.67
C MET A 123 24.43 40.46 0.85
N TYR A 124 24.37 40.59 -0.48
CA TYR A 124 24.06 39.45 -1.36
C TYR A 124 25.14 38.35 -1.30
N LEU A 125 26.42 38.72 -1.31
CA LEU A 125 27.57 37.78 -1.28
C LEU A 125 27.69 37.02 0.05
N SER A 126 27.39 37.69 1.17
CA SER A 126 27.39 37.06 2.49
C SER A 126 26.28 36.03 2.67
N GLY A 127 25.32 35.95 1.74
CA GLY A 127 24.17 35.04 1.82
C GLY A 127 23.24 35.38 2.98
N SER A 128 23.34 36.58 3.53
CA SER A 128 22.52 37.04 4.64
C SER A 128 21.10 37.30 4.15
N ASP A 129 20.13 36.71 4.86
CA ASP A 129 18.70 36.83 4.59
C ASP A 129 18.17 38.18 5.15
N GLU A 130 18.90 39.28 4.97
CA GLU A 130 18.53 40.58 5.50
C GLU A 130 17.43 41.25 4.66
N ASP A 131 16.49 41.89 5.36
CA ASP A 131 15.38 42.61 4.75
C ASP A 131 15.76 44.07 4.48
N VAL A 132 15.58 44.50 3.24
CA VAL A 132 15.84 45.88 2.81
C VAL A 132 14.53 46.64 2.65
N MET A 133 14.50 47.89 3.09
CA MET A 133 13.33 48.75 2.96
C MET A 133 13.28 49.37 1.55
N GLY A 134 12.11 49.34 0.91
CA GLY A 134 11.89 49.96 -0.39
C GLY A 134 10.48 50.50 -0.59
N VAL A 135 10.31 51.36 -1.60
CA VAL A 135 9.01 51.95 -1.98
C VAL A 135 8.68 51.54 -3.41
N ILE A 136 7.47 51.03 -3.65
CA ILE A 136 7.01 50.73 -5.01
C ILE A 136 6.69 52.06 -5.70
N LEU A 137 7.42 52.39 -6.76
CA LEU A 137 7.20 53.60 -7.55
C LEU A 137 6.01 53.44 -8.50
N TYR A 138 6.02 52.39 -9.32
CA TYR A 138 4.97 52.09 -10.28
C TYR A 138 4.99 50.64 -10.74
N THR A 139 3.87 50.20 -11.30
CA THR A 139 3.63 48.83 -11.77
C THR A 139 3.72 48.76 -13.30
N ILE A 140 4.37 47.73 -13.83
CA ILE A 140 4.42 47.40 -15.27
C ILE A 140 3.84 46.00 -15.50
N LYS A 141 3.54 45.64 -16.76
CA LYS A 141 2.91 44.33 -17.10
C LYS A 141 3.70 43.11 -16.60
N SER A 142 5.02 43.24 -16.44
CA SER A 142 5.92 42.15 -16.04
C SER A 142 6.29 42.15 -14.55
N GLY A 143 5.94 43.19 -13.79
CA GLY A 143 6.41 43.37 -12.40
C GLY A 143 6.23 44.79 -11.87
N CYS A 144 6.85 45.10 -10.74
CA CYS A 144 6.88 46.43 -10.15
C CYS A 144 8.31 46.97 -10.10
N ILE A 145 8.47 48.28 -10.23
CA ILE A 145 9.75 48.96 -9.98
C ILE A 145 9.71 49.54 -8.57
N VAL A 146 10.69 49.12 -7.77
CA VAL A 146 10.85 49.45 -6.37
C VAL A 146 12.11 50.29 -6.21
N GLU A 147 12.01 51.40 -5.50
CA GLU A 147 13.17 52.17 -5.09
C GLU A 147 13.67 51.65 -3.74
N VAL A 148 14.94 51.22 -3.69
CA VAL A 148 15.61 50.66 -2.51
C VAL A 148 16.84 51.52 -2.23
N GLU A 149 16.84 52.27 -1.13
CA GLU A 149 17.93 53.18 -0.73
C GLU A 149 18.48 54.08 -1.88
N GLY A 150 17.63 54.49 -2.84
CA GLY A 150 17.99 55.34 -3.98
C GLY A 150 18.42 54.60 -5.26
N LEU A 151 18.35 53.26 -5.26
CA LEU A 151 18.57 52.39 -6.43
C LEU A 151 17.25 51.82 -6.96
N ASN A 152 17.15 51.70 -8.28
CA ASN A 152 15.98 51.11 -8.93
C ASN A 152 16.10 49.59 -8.96
N ALA A 153 15.11 48.91 -8.41
CA ALA A 153 15.04 47.48 -8.35
C ALA A 153 13.74 46.96 -8.98
N PHE A 154 13.79 45.77 -9.56
CA PHE A 154 12.69 45.11 -10.23
C PHE A 154 12.13 43.98 -9.36
N LEU A 155 10.82 44.04 -9.10
CA LEU A 155 10.05 43.04 -8.37
C LEU A 155 9.17 42.29 -9.38
N PRO A 156 9.46 41.03 -9.72
CA PRO A 156 8.61 40.24 -10.62
C PRO A 156 7.23 39.99 -9.99
N ASN A 157 6.17 39.94 -10.80
CA ASN A 157 4.79 39.69 -10.31
C ASN A 157 4.65 38.39 -9.51
N SER A 158 5.34 37.32 -9.89
CA SER A 158 5.31 36.03 -9.17
C SER A 158 5.91 36.07 -7.76
N HIS A 159 6.60 37.17 -7.40
CA HIS A 159 7.30 37.36 -6.13
C HIS A 159 6.68 38.47 -5.26
N LEU A 160 5.49 38.95 -5.63
CA LEU A 160 4.82 40.10 -5.03
C LEU A 160 4.02 39.73 -3.77
N ASP A 161 3.39 38.55 -3.76
CA ASP A 161 2.66 38.04 -2.60
C ASP A 161 2.60 36.49 -2.56
N VAL A 162 2.27 35.94 -1.39
CA VAL A 162 2.00 34.50 -1.17
C VAL A 162 0.58 34.15 -1.63
N ARG A 163 -0.35 35.11 -1.55
CA ARG A 163 -1.72 34.95 -2.04
C ARG A 163 -1.83 35.37 -3.52
N PRO A 164 -2.50 34.59 -4.38
CA PRO A 164 -2.64 34.89 -5.81
C PRO A 164 -3.62 36.03 -6.13
N VAL A 165 -4.18 36.71 -5.12
CA VAL A 165 -5.20 37.74 -5.30
C VAL A 165 -4.78 38.98 -4.51
N SER A 166 -4.04 39.87 -5.15
CA SER A 166 -3.89 41.24 -4.66
C SER A 166 -3.65 42.13 -5.87
N ASP A 167 -4.59 43.03 -6.14
CA ASP A 167 -4.46 44.00 -7.22
C ASP A 167 -3.19 44.84 -7.00
N PRO A 168 -2.26 44.89 -7.96
CA PRO A 168 -0.96 45.54 -7.78
C PRO A 168 -1.03 47.07 -7.61
N ALA A 169 -2.20 47.67 -7.88
CA ALA A 169 -2.42 49.11 -7.81
C ALA A 169 -2.48 49.66 -6.37
N THR A 170 -2.84 48.86 -5.38
CA THR A 170 -3.00 49.30 -3.97
C THR A 170 -1.68 49.40 -3.21
N LEU A 171 -0.59 48.86 -3.76
CA LEU A 171 0.71 48.78 -3.09
C LEU A 171 1.70 49.87 -3.52
N VAL A 172 1.29 50.78 -4.41
CA VAL A 172 2.12 51.88 -4.90
C VAL A 172 2.30 52.93 -3.79
N GLY A 173 3.55 53.35 -3.54
CA GLY A 173 3.89 54.38 -2.54
C GLY A 173 4.03 53.88 -1.10
N VAL A 174 3.78 52.60 -0.81
CA VAL A 174 3.95 52.03 0.53
C VAL A 174 5.39 51.59 0.74
N LYS A 175 5.99 51.97 1.89
CA LYS A 175 7.29 51.47 2.34
C LYS A 175 7.13 50.01 2.80
N LEU A 176 7.76 49.09 2.09
CA LEU A 176 7.70 47.65 2.34
C LEU A 176 9.10 47.07 2.48
N LYS A 177 9.18 45.92 3.15
CA LYS A 177 10.42 45.13 3.27
C LYS A 177 10.54 44.17 2.08
N PHE A 178 11.72 44.10 1.50
CA PHE A 178 12.04 43.25 0.36
C PHE A 178 13.37 42.54 0.58
N ARG A 179 13.52 41.36 -0.02
CA ARG A 179 14.79 40.62 -0.03
C ARG A 179 15.38 40.55 -1.42
N ILE A 180 16.68 40.78 -1.54
CA ILE A 180 17.40 40.72 -2.82
C ILE A 180 17.45 39.25 -3.29
N LEU A 181 16.97 38.99 -4.50
CA LEU A 181 17.10 37.69 -5.16
C LEU A 181 18.39 37.60 -5.97
N LYS A 182 18.68 38.65 -6.73
CA LYS A 182 19.76 38.68 -7.70
C LYS A 182 20.18 40.12 -7.96
N MET A 183 21.48 40.36 -8.06
CA MET A 183 22.05 41.60 -8.58
C MET A 183 22.86 41.29 -9.84
N ASP A 184 22.61 42.05 -10.91
CA ASP A 184 23.39 41.97 -12.14
C ASP A 184 24.36 43.16 -12.24
N PRO A 185 25.66 42.98 -11.95
CA PRO A 185 26.64 44.08 -11.89
C PRO A 185 26.87 44.77 -13.23
N LYS A 186 26.63 44.06 -14.35
CA LYS A 186 26.81 44.60 -15.70
C LYS A 186 25.69 45.54 -16.14
N THR A 187 24.49 45.41 -15.56
CA THR A 187 23.31 46.16 -16.02
C THR A 187 22.75 47.11 -14.96
N GLY A 188 23.30 47.08 -13.74
CA GLY A 188 22.78 47.85 -12.61
C GLY A 188 21.36 47.44 -12.21
N LYS A 189 20.91 46.23 -12.60
CA LYS A 189 19.57 45.74 -12.30
C LYS A 189 19.59 44.89 -11.04
N ILE A 190 18.68 45.21 -10.13
CA ILE A 190 18.48 44.50 -8.86
C ILE A 190 17.13 43.79 -8.95
N PHE A 191 17.08 42.51 -8.60
CA PHE A 191 15.85 41.75 -8.49
C PHE A 191 15.53 41.57 -7.01
N VAL A 192 14.32 41.94 -6.61
CA VAL A 192 13.86 41.86 -5.21
C VAL A 192 12.62 40.98 -5.14
N SER A 193 12.38 40.40 -3.97
CA SER A 193 11.23 39.56 -3.67
C SER A 193 10.60 39.95 -2.35
N ARG A 194 9.31 40.23 -2.37
CA ARG A 194 8.49 40.45 -1.17
C ARG A 194 8.09 39.13 -0.53
N LYS A 195 7.82 38.10 -1.35
CA LYS A 195 7.43 36.75 -0.92
C LYS A 195 8.41 36.11 0.07
N LYS A 196 9.73 36.32 -0.12
CA LYS A 196 10.76 35.75 0.77
C LYS A 196 10.77 36.42 2.16
N ALA A 197 10.59 37.73 2.22
CA ALA A 197 10.55 38.49 3.48
C ALA A 197 9.28 38.15 4.30
N LEU A 198 8.11 38.08 3.64
CA LEU A 198 6.87 37.63 4.28
C LEU A 198 6.92 36.15 4.70
N GLY A 199 7.58 35.30 3.91
CA GLY A 199 7.76 33.89 4.21
C GLY A 199 8.38 33.65 5.59
N ALA A 200 9.45 34.39 5.92
CA ALA A 200 10.13 34.24 7.22
C ALA A 200 9.26 34.65 8.41
N VAL A 201 8.48 35.74 8.28
CA VAL A 201 7.54 36.18 9.33
C VAL A 201 6.43 35.14 9.52
N HIS A 202 5.90 34.58 8.43
CA HIS A 202 4.90 33.52 8.50
C HIS A 202 5.47 32.20 9.04
N GLU A 203 6.72 31.85 8.75
CA GLU A 203 7.38 30.65 9.28
C GLU A 203 7.49 30.71 10.81
N ALA A 204 7.89 31.88 11.34
CA ALA A 204 7.97 32.11 12.78
C ALA A 204 6.59 32.04 13.47
N ALA A 205 5.57 32.63 12.85
CA ALA A 205 4.20 32.54 13.39
C ALA A 205 3.62 31.12 13.31
N ARG A 206 4.00 30.33 12.29
CA ARG A 206 3.60 28.91 12.17
C ARG A 206 4.20 28.06 13.28
N SER A 207 5.49 28.20 13.58
CA SER A 207 6.14 27.40 14.62
C SER A 207 5.56 27.71 16.01
N GLU A 208 5.26 28.98 16.30
CA GLU A 208 4.56 29.38 17.53
C GLU A 208 3.17 28.72 17.63
N TYR A 209 2.39 28.74 16.56
CA TYR A 209 1.04 28.17 16.57
C TYR A 209 1.06 26.64 16.68
N ILE A 210 1.99 25.97 15.98
CA ILE A 210 2.15 24.51 16.06
C ILE A 210 2.56 24.08 17.47
N SER A 211 3.36 24.88 18.18
CA SER A 211 3.70 24.60 19.58
C SER A 211 2.51 24.75 20.55
N THR A 212 1.48 25.50 20.15
CA THR A 212 0.28 25.72 20.96
C THR A 212 -0.73 24.58 20.81
N ILE A 213 -0.80 23.97 19.62
CA ILE A 213 -1.71 22.85 19.33
C ILE A 213 -1.22 21.58 20.03
N LYS A 214 -2.13 20.87 20.69
CA LYS A 214 -1.85 19.56 21.29
C LYS A 214 -2.52 18.44 20.51
N GLU A 215 -1.92 17.26 20.61
CA GLU A 215 -2.55 16.04 20.11
C GLU A 215 -3.89 15.82 20.83
N GLY A 216 -4.96 15.64 20.06
CA GLY A 216 -6.31 15.44 20.56
C GLY A 216 -7.24 16.65 20.48
N ASP A 217 -6.75 17.83 20.11
CA ASP A 217 -7.59 19.01 19.90
C ASP A 217 -8.56 18.80 18.73
N ILE A 218 -9.80 19.27 18.89
CA ILE A 218 -10.81 19.26 17.83
C ILE A 218 -10.81 20.63 17.17
N ILE A 219 -10.56 20.66 15.86
CA ILE A 219 -10.46 21.89 15.09
C ILE A 219 -11.35 21.79 13.86
N ASP A 220 -11.98 22.91 13.50
CA ASP A 220 -12.77 23.01 12.28
C ASP A 220 -11.85 23.50 11.14
N GLY A 221 -11.94 22.89 9.96
CA GLY A 221 -11.08 23.24 8.83
C GLY A 221 -11.79 23.12 7.49
N ARG A 222 -11.18 23.69 6.45
CA ARG A 222 -11.75 23.73 5.09
C ARG A 222 -10.96 22.88 4.11
N VAL A 223 -11.62 22.03 3.33
CA VAL A 223 -10.95 21.18 2.35
C VAL A 223 -10.34 22.04 1.24
N LYS A 224 -9.02 21.97 1.07
CA LYS A 224 -8.28 22.70 0.03
C LYS A 224 -8.11 21.87 -1.22
N SER A 225 -7.77 20.59 -1.08
CA SER A 225 -7.61 19.66 -2.18
C SER A 225 -7.81 18.22 -1.72
N ILE A 226 -8.16 17.35 -2.65
CA ILE A 226 -8.41 15.93 -2.41
C ILE A 226 -7.44 15.14 -3.29
N ALA A 227 -6.70 14.22 -2.67
CA ALA A 227 -5.82 13.28 -3.34
C ALA A 227 -6.33 11.84 -3.13
N SER A 228 -5.82 10.89 -3.90
CA SER A 228 -6.24 9.48 -3.78
C SER A 228 -5.91 8.86 -2.41
N TYR A 229 -4.90 9.38 -1.71
CA TYR A 229 -4.43 8.88 -0.41
C TYR A 229 -4.92 9.70 0.79
N GLY A 230 -5.55 10.86 0.58
CA GLY A 230 -5.99 11.72 1.66
C GLY A 230 -6.57 13.05 1.23
N VAL A 231 -7.11 13.78 2.20
CA VAL A 231 -7.74 15.10 2.04
C VAL A 231 -6.88 16.15 2.74
N PHE A 232 -6.54 17.22 2.03
CA PHE A 232 -5.83 18.35 2.61
C PHE A 232 -6.84 19.34 3.18
N VAL A 233 -6.78 19.53 4.49
CA VAL A 233 -7.70 20.39 5.24
C VAL A 233 -6.91 21.59 5.76
N GLN A 234 -7.37 22.78 5.41
CA GLN A 234 -6.86 24.04 5.95
C GLN A 234 -7.49 24.28 7.32
N ILE A 235 -6.69 24.25 8.38
CA ILE A 235 -7.17 24.23 9.77
C ILE A 235 -7.47 25.64 10.29
N HIS A 236 -6.68 26.63 9.88
CA HIS A 236 -6.86 27.99 10.38
C HIS A 236 -6.40 29.03 9.35
N GLU A 237 -7.20 30.08 9.18
CA GLU A 237 -6.85 31.28 8.43
C GLU A 237 -6.88 32.46 9.40
N SER A 238 -5.71 32.86 9.89
CA SER A 238 -5.57 34.14 10.59
C SER A 238 -4.48 34.97 9.95
N ASP A 239 -4.74 36.27 9.80
CA ASP A 239 -3.79 37.23 9.23
C ASP A 239 -2.45 37.29 9.99
N LYS A 240 -2.41 36.77 11.24
CA LYS A 240 -1.21 36.69 12.08
C LYS A 240 -0.48 35.35 12.06
N VAL A 241 -1.17 34.24 11.86
CA VAL A 241 -0.65 32.88 12.10
C VAL A 241 -0.24 32.17 10.79
N GLY A 242 -0.66 32.70 9.64
CA GLY A 242 -0.43 32.04 8.36
C GLY A 242 -1.29 30.77 8.22
N VAL A 243 -1.25 30.20 7.02
CA VAL A 243 -2.05 29.03 6.67
C VAL A 243 -1.35 27.76 7.19
N VAL A 244 -2.03 27.01 8.05
CA VAL A 244 -1.60 25.68 8.50
C VAL A 244 -2.48 24.63 7.81
N ASP A 245 -1.83 23.77 7.03
CA ASP A 245 -2.47 22.68 6.32
C ASP A 245 -2.30 21.38 7.12
N GLY A 246 -3.39 20.65 7.32
CA GLY A 246 -3.39 19.30 7.86
C GLY A 246 -3.75 18.26 6.81
N LEU A 247 -3.23 17.05 6.97
CA LEU A 247 -3.53 15.92 6.11
C LEU A 247 -4.46 14.94 6.85
N LEU A 248 -5.61 14.66 6.26
CA LEU A 248 -6.53 13.60 6.68
C LEU A 248 -6.33 12.37 5.79
N TYR A 249 -5.78 11.29 6.35
CA TYR A 249 -5.56 10.04 5.61
C TYR A 249 -6.87 9.30 5.35
N VAL A 250 -6.96 8.55 4.25
CA VAL A 250 -8.17 7.77 3.89
C VAL A 250 -8.60 6.80 5.00
N ASN A 251 -7.65 6.22 5.72
CA ASN A 251 -7.92 5.29 6.84
C ASN A 251 -8.52 5.97 8.07
N ASP A 252 -8.33 7.29 8.21
CA ASP A 252 -8.80 8.09 9.34
C ASP A 252 -10.08 8.89 8.99
N ILE A 253 -10.63 8.73 7.78
CA ILE A 253 -11.90 9.33 7.36
C ILE A 253 -13.09 8.61 7.99
N SER A 254 -13.09 7.27 7.97
CA SER A 254 -14.20 6.45 8.42
C SER A 254 -13.72 5.09 8.92
N TRP A 255 -14.54 4.45 9.77
CA TRP A 255 -14.34 3.06 10.18
C TRP A 255 -14.60 2.07 9.03
N ALA A 256 -15.37 2.47 8.00
CA ALA A 256 -15.63 1.66 6.81
C ALA A 256 -14.57 1.87 5.73
N ARG A 257 -14.40 0.89 4.83
CA ARG A 257 -13.48 1.01 3.68
C ARG A 257 -14.00 2.07 2.71
N VAL A 258 -13.25 3.17 2.60
CA VAL A 258 -13.53 4.25 1.63
C VAL A 258 -12.73 3.99 0.36
N THR A 259 -13.41 3.84 -0.78
CA THR A 259 -12.76 3.68 -2.09
C THR A 259 -12.17 4.98 -2.60
N HIS A 260 -12.91 6.09 -2.51
CA HIS A 260 -12.43 7.41 -2.90
C HIS A 260 -12.88 8.50 -1.92
N PRO A 261 -11.94 9.31 -1.37
CA PRO A 261 -12.28 10.40 -0.46
C PRO A 261 -13.14 11.51 -1.10
N SER A 262 -13.11 11.61 -2.44
CA SER A 262 -13.95 12.55 -3.22
C SER A 262 -15.44 12.21 -3.21
N SER A 263 -15.81 10.99 -2.81
CA SER A 263 -17.23 10.63 -2.64
C SER A 263 -17.83 11.16 -1.35
N ILE A 264 -16.98 11.51 -0.37
CA ILE A 264 -17.39 11.93 0.97
C ILE A 264 -17.21 13.44 1.15
N TYR A 265 -16.10 13.99 0.63
CA TYR A 265 -15.75 15.40 0.79
C TYR A 265 -15.65 16.12 -0.55
N SER A 266 -16.04 17.39 -0.56
CA SER A 266 -15.87 18.31 -1.69
C SER A 266 -14.83 19.38 -1.40
N VAL A 267 -14.13 19.86 -2.44
CA VAL A 267 -13.19 20.98 -2.30
C VAL A 267 -13.95 22.23 -1.84
N GLY A 268 -13.47 22.85 -0.76
CA GLY A 268 -14.08 24.01 -0.13
C GLY A 268 -15.09 23.71 0.98
N GLN A 269 -15.38 22.43 1.27
CA GLN A 269 -16.27 22.02 2.35
C GLN A 269 -15.62 22.23 3.73
N GLU A 270 -16.41 22.65 4.72
CA GLU A 270 -15.99 22.69 6.13
C GLU A 270 -16.11 21.30 6.77
N VAL A 271 -15.07 20.89 7.48
CA VAL A 271 -14.93 19.57 8.11
C VAL A 271 -14.37 19.75 9.51
N ARG A 272 -15.04 19.17 10.50
CA ARG A 272 -14.53 19.07 11.86
C ARG A 272 -13.59 17.87 11.96
N VAL A 273 -12.37 18.10 12.45
CA VAL A 273 -11.30 17.11 12.51
C VAL A 273 -10.64 17.12 13.88
N LYS A 274 -10.10 15.98 14.31
CA LYS A 274 -9.28 15.85 15.51
C LYS A 274 -7.81 15.75 15.13
N VAL A 275 -6.94 16.42 15.87
CA VAL A 275 -5.48 16.31 15.70
C VAL A 275 -5.03 14.95 16.24
N ILE A 276 -4.44 14.11 15.39
CA ILE A 276 -3.87 12.82 15.80
C ILE A 276 -2.42 13.01 16.21
N ALA A 277 -1.63 13.65 15.34
CA ALA A 277 -0.19 13.81 15.52
C ALA A 277 0.25 15.15 14.94
N VAL A 278 1.24 15.76 15.57
CA VAL A 278 1.82 17.03 15.15
C VAL A 278 3.33 16.82 14.96
N ASP A 279 3.83 17.12 13.75
CA ASP A 279 5.26 17.15 13.45
C ASP A 279 5.72 18.62 13.38
N PRO A 280 6.31 19.15 14.48
CA PRO A 280 6.75 20.54 14.55
C PRO A 280 7.96 20.85 13.68
N GLU A 281 8.79 19.86 13.33
CA GLU A 281 9.97 20.08 12.49
C GLU A 281 9.58 20.27 11.02
N LYS A 282 8.59 19.49 10.54
CA LYS A 282 8.13 19.57 9.15
C LYS A 282 6.91 20.45 8.95
N GLY A 283 6.34 20.99 10.04
CA GLY A 283 5.14 21.78 10.00
C GLY A 283 3.91 21.01 9.50
N ARG A 284 3.84 19.70 9.78
CA ARG A 284 2.77 18.82 9.29
C ARG A 284 1.85 18.41 10.44
N ILE A 285 0.55 18.46 10.19
CA ILE A 285 -0.47 18.01 11.14
C ILE A 285 -1.23 16.84 10.52
N SER A 286 -1.27 15.71 11.22
CA SER A 286 -2.11 14.57 10.86
C SER A 286 -3.45 14.71 11.55
N LEU A 287 -4.49 14.71 10.74
CA LEU A 287 -5.88 14.89 11.15
C LEU A 287 -6.65 13.58 11.04
N GLY A 288 -7.67 13.44 11.87
CA GLY A 288 -8.56 12.28 11.89
C GLY A 288 -10.01 12.66 12.16
N VAL A 289 -10.92 12.07 11.41
CA VAL A 289 -12.37 12.19 11.63
C VAL A 289 -12.89 10.98 12.41
N LYS A 290 -12.30 9.81 12.18
CA LYS A 290 -12.63 8.53 12.82
C LYS A 290 -12.71 8.59 14.35
N GLN A 291 -11.88 9.42 14.97
CA GLN A 291 -11.77 9.57 16.42
C GLN A 291 -12.90 10.45 17.03
N LEU A 292 -13.69 11.12 16.20
CA LEU A 292 -14.88 11.87 16.64
C LEU A 292 -16.10 10.96 16.81
N THR A 293 -16.17 9.88 16.04
CA THR A 293 -17.25 8.90 16.09
C THR A 293 -16.88 7.77 17.06
N GLU A 294 -17.88 7.25 17.80
CA GLU A 294 -17.68 6.11 18.68
C GLU A 294 -17.11 4.91 17.91
N ASN A 295 -16.22 4.14 18.56
CA ASN A 295 -15.61 2.97 17.93
C ASN A 295 -16.64 1.82 17.89
N PRO A 296 -17.15 1.42 16.71
CA PRO A 296 -18.15 0.35 16.60
C PRO A 296 -17.60 -1.02 17.04
N TRP A 297 -16.28 -1.18 17.12
CA TRP A 297 -15.61 -2.42 17.55
C TRP A 297 -15.57 -2.60 19.07
N LYS A 298 -15.73 -1.54 19.87
CA LYS A 298 -15.66 -1.64 21.34
C LYS A 298 -16.82 -2.41 21.97
N ASP A 299 -17.98 -2.42 21.33
CA ASP A 299 -19.18 -3.12 21.81
C ASP A 299 -19.55 -4.34 20.97
N ILE A 300 -18.67 -4.75 20.05
CA ILE A 300 -18.97 -5.77 19.06
C ILE A 300 -19.12 -7.16 19.70
N SER A 301 -18.31 -7.49 20.71
CA SER A 301 -18.43 -8.77 21.45
C SER A 301 -19.74 -8.88 22.23
N LYS A 302 -20.30 -7.76 22.69
CA LYS A 302 -21.59 -7.76 23.40
C LYS A 302 -22.76 -7.91 22.44
N LYS A 303 -22.67 -7.30 21.25
CA LYS A 303 -23.75 -7.34 20.23
C LYS A 303 -23.74 -8.64 19.41
N TYR A 304 -22.56 -9.16 19.09
CA TYR A 304 -22.36 -10.25 18.15
C TYR A 304 -21.77 -11.47 18.84
N THR A 305 -22.64 -12.43 19.17
CA THR A 305 -22.22 -13.70 19.77
C THR A 305 -21.93 -14.74 18.67
N PRO A 306 -20.79 -15.45 18.74
CA PRO A 306 -20.50 -16.56 17.84
C PRO A 306 -21.62 -17.61 17.82
N GLY A 307 -21.94 -18.13 16.62
CA GLY A 307 -22.99 -19.11 16.38
C GLY A 307 -24.36 -18.51 16.04
N ASN A 308 -24.58 -17.21 16.27
CA ASN A 308 -25.83 -16.56 15.88
C ASN A 308 -25.83 -16.14 14.40
N VAL A 309 -27.04 -16.09 13.83
CA VAL A 309 -27.28 -15.64 12.45
C VAL A 309 -27.69 -14.18 12.45
N TYR A 310 -27.01 -13.39 11.62
CA TYR A 310 -27.25 -11.96 11.43
C TYR A 310 -27.52 -11.64 9.96
N PRO A 311 -28.41 -10.69 9.66
CA PRO A 311 -28.57 -10.17 8.31
C PRO A 311 -27.38 -9.25 7.97
N GLY A 312 -26.80 -9.42 6.78
CA GLY A 312 -25.72 -8.58 6.28
C GLY A 312 -25.90 -8.21 4.82
N VAL A 313 -25.14 -7.22 4.35
CA VAL A 313 -25.16 -6.74 2.96
C VAL A 313 -23.80 -7.01 2.31
N VAL A 314 -23.79 -7.69 1.17
CA VAL A 314 -22.56 -7.98 0.43
C VAL A 314 -21.95 -6.67 -0.08
N THR A 315 -20.72 -6.36 0.29
CA THR A 315 -20.01 -5.17 -0.21
C THR A 315 -19.17 -5.47 -1.44
N SER A 316 -18.39 -6.56 -1.40
CA SER A 316 -17.51 -6.97 -2.48
C SER A 316 -17.42 -8.50 -2.54
N VAL A 317 -17.24 -9.03 -3.75
CA VAL A 317 -17.04 -10.46 -4.01
C VAL A 317 -15.66 -10.60 -4.64
N GLU A 318 -14.76 -11.31 -3.96
CA GLU A 318 -13.41 -11.62 -4.43
C GLU A 318 -13.25 -13.15 -4.56
N ASP A 319 -12.21 -13.63 -5.25
CA ASP A 319 -12.04 -15.06 -5.55
C ASP A 319 -11.90 -15.95 -4.30
N TYR A 320 -11.30 -15.41 -3.25
CA TYR A 320 -11.06 -16.10 -1.98
C TYR A 320 -12.20 -15.98 -0.98
N GLY A 321 -13.12 -15.03 -1.16
CA GLY A 321 -14.19 -14.79 -0.21
C GLY A 321 -15.12 -13.62 -0.53
N ILE A 322 -16.18 -13.51 0.26
CA ILE A 322 -17.19 -12.45 0.14
C ILE A 322 -17.10 -11.54 1.36
N PHE A 323 -17.04 -10.24 1.13
CA PHE A 323 -17.13 -9.24 2.19
C PHE A 323 -18.60 -8.91 2.43
N VAL A 324 -19.02 -9.05 3.68
CA VAL A 324 -20.39 -8.79 4.12
C VAL A 324 -20.37 -7.75 5.23
N ARG A 325 -21.06 -6.63 5.01
CA ARG A 325 -21.27 -5.58 6.00
C ARG A 325 -22.41 -5.97 6.93
N LEU A 326 -22.14 -6.01 8.24
CA LEU A 326 -23.14 -6.28 9.26
C LEU A 326 -23.77 -4.98 9.77
N GLU A 327 -22.92 -3.98 10.04
CA GLU A 327 -23.29 -2.67 10.58
C GLU A 327 -22.37 -1.60 9.97
N GLU A 328 -22.68 -0.32 10.17
CA GLU A 328 -21.83 0.77 9.67
C GLU A 328 -20.43 0.72 10.30
N GLY A 329 -19.41 0.52 9.47
CA GLY A 329 -18.01 0.39 9.91
C GLY A 329 -17.59 -1.01 10.35
N VAL A 330 -18.47 -2.01 10.24
CA VAL A 330 -18.20 -3.41 10.58
C VAL A 330 -18.39 -4.30 9.36
N GLU A 331 -17.29 -4.90 8.90
CA GLU A 331 -17.27 -5.82 7.78
C GLU A 331 -16.71 -7.18 8.21
N GLY A 332 -17.37 -8.25 7.79
CA GLY A 332 -16.91 -9.62 7.97
C GLY A 332 -16.57 -10.29 6.66
N LEU A 333 -15.67 -11.26 6.73
CA LEU A 333 -15.22 -12.05 5.59
C LEU A 333 -15.86 -13.44 5.66
N VAL A 334 -16.53 -13.83 4.58
CA VAL A 334 -16.94 -15.21 4.32
C VAL A 334 -15.88 -15.87 3.45
N HIS A 335 -15.16 -16.84 3.98
CA HIS A 335 -14.17 -17.59 3.20
C HIS A 335 -14.85 -18.45 2.14
N SER A 336 -14.20 -18.67 0.99
CA SER A 336 -14.77 -19.46 -0.13
C SER A 336 -15.31 -20.84 0.24
N GLY A 337 -14.72 -21.51 1.24
CA GLY A 337 -15.18 -22.81 1.77
C GLY A 337 -16.42 -22.74 2.68
N GLU A 338 -16.76 -21.55 3.16
CA GLU A 338 -17.91 -21.26 4.04
C GLU A 338 -19.09 -20.64 3.28
N ILE A 339 -19.02 -20.60 1.94
CA ILE A 339 -20.10 -20.07 1.07
C ILE A 339 -21.16 -21.14 0.78
N SER A 340 -20.75 -22.36 0.42
CA SER A 340 -21.65 -23.42 -0.05
C SER A 340 -21.19 -24.79 0.43
N TRP A 341 -22.16 -25.68 0.64
CA TRP A 341 -21.95 -27.10 0.91
C TRP A 341 -21.48 -27.88 -0.33
N THR A 342 -21.80 -27.36 -1.52
CA THR A 342 -21.55 -28.00 -2.82
C THR A 342 -20.43 -27.28 -3.56
N ARG A 343 -19.83 -27.96 -4.57
CA ARG A 343 -18.84 -27.35 -5.48
C ARG A 343 -19.39 -26.16 -6.29
N GLU A 344 -20.71 -26.09 -6.46
CA GLU A 344 -21.38 -24.96 -7.11
C GLU A 344 -21.46 -23.78 -6.13
N LYS A 345 -20.80 -22.69 -6.52
CA LYS A 345 -20.82 -21.43 -5.78
C LYS A 345 -22.05 -20.63 -6.21
N PRO A 346 -22.96 -20.25 -5.28
CA PRO A 346 -24.01 -19.30 -5.60
C PRO A 346 -23.40 -17.97 -6.05
N LEU A 347 -23.96 -17.37 -7.10
CA LEU A 347 -23.57 -16.04 -7.57
C LEU A 347 -24.18 -14.99 -6.64
N PHE A 348 -23.33 -14.27 -5.91
CA PHE A 348 -23.74 -13.14 -5.09
C PHE A 348 -23.51 -11.84 -5.85
N LEU A 349 -24.54 -11.00 -5.90
CA LEU A 349 -24.42 -9.65 -6.45
C LEU A 349 -23.92 -8.71 -5.35
N PRO A 350 -23.05 -7.73 -5.68
CA PRO A 350 -22.76 -6.63 -4.78
C PRO A 350 -24.07 -5.95 -4.32
N ASN A 351 -24.12 -5.57 -3.04
CA ASN A 351 -25.26 -4.95 -2.37
C ASN A 351 -26.49 -5.87 -2.14
N SER A 352 -26.34 -7.18 -2.28
CA SER A 352 -27.41 -8.14 -1.92
C SER A 352 -27.47 -8.37 -0.40
N LYS A 353 -28.68 -8.55 0.14
CA LYS A 353 -28.91 -8.93 1.53
C LYS A 353 -28.76 -10.45 1.68
N VAL A 354 -27.94 -10.88 2.64
CA VAL A 354 -27.63 -12.29 2.90
C VAL A 354 -27.62 -12.54 4.41
N ASN A 355 -28.14 -13.68 4.84
CA ASN A 355 -28.04 -14.12 6.23
C ASN A 355 -26.69 -14.83 6.42
N VAL A 356 -25.93 -14.41 7.42
CA VAL A 356 -24.59 -14.91 7.73
C VAL A 356 -24.51 -15.33 9.19
N MET A 357 -23.92 -16.48 9.45
CA MET A 357 -23.62 -16.95 10.80
C MET A 357 -22.23 -16.46 11.19
N LEU A 358 -22.10 -15.99 12.42
CA LEU A 358 -20.82 -15.55 12.94
C LEU A 358 -20.01 -16.74 13.47
N LEU A 359 -18.79 -16.95 12.97
CA LEU A 359 -17.89 -18.00 13.46
C LEU A 359 -16.97 -17.50 14.57
N SER A 360 -16.26 -16.40 14.31
CA SER A 360 -15.34 -15.80 15.26
C SER A 360 -15.26 -14.29 15.06
N VAL A 361 -15.00 -13.59 16.17
CA VAL A 361 -14.73 -12.15 16.22
C VAL A 361 -13.33 -11.97 16.78
N ASP A 362 -12.53 -11.16 16.09
CA ASP A 362 -11.25 -10.64 16.56
C ASP A 362 -11.37 -9.12 16.73
N GLU A 363 -11.39 -8.67 17.99
CA GLU A 363 -11.55 -7.25 18.35
C GLU A 363 -10.30 -6.42 18.06
N GLU A 364 -9.11 -7.00 18.30
CA GLU A 364 -7.83 -6.33 18.10
C GLU A 364 -7.49 -6.20 16.62
N GLY A 365 -7.74 -7.27 15.86
CA GLY A 365 -7.51 -7.32 14.42
C GLY A 365 -8.58 -6.63 13.57
N HIS A 366 -9.70 -6.22 14.18
CA HIS A 366 -10.90 -5.73 13.49
C HIS A 366 -11.37 -6.67 12.36
N LYS A 367 -11.47 -7.97 12.68
CA LYS A 367 -11.85 -9.02 11.71
C LYS A 367 -12.99 -9.87 12.26
N ILE A 368 -13.96 -10.16 11.39
CA ILE A 368 -15.06 -11.08 11.71
C ILE A 368 -15.08 -12.18 10.65
N ALA A 369 -15.03 -13.43 11.09
CA ALA A 369 -15.20 -14.58 10.21
C ALA A 369 -16.68 -14.97 10.16
N LEU A 370 -17.24 -15.01 8.96
CA LEU A 370 -18.64 -15.29 8.70
C LEU A 370 -18.81 -16.57 7.87
N SER A 371 -19.96 -17.23 8.01
CA SER A 371 -20.34 -18.40 7.23
C SER A 371 -21.76 -18.27 6.69
N VAL A 372 -21.92 -18.43 5.38
CA VAL A 372 -23.24 -18.56 4.73
C VAL A 372 -23.69 -20.02 4.77
N LYS A 373 -22.74 -20.95 4.66
CA LYS A 373 -22.94 -22.40 4.67
C LYS A 373 -23.73 -22.86 5.89
N GLN A 374 -23.37 -22.39 7.08
CA GLN A 374 -24.00 -22.80 8.34
C GLN A 374 -25.41 -22.24 8.57
N CYS A 375 -25.85 -21.25 7.76
CA CYS A 375 -27.24 -20.79 7.78
C CYS A 375 -28.20 -21.75 7.07
N SER A 376 -27.67 -22.61 6.20
CA SER A 376 -28.43 -23.66 5.53
C SER A 376 -28.22 -25.00 6.22
N GLU A 377 -29.31 -25.72 6.50
CA GLU A 377 -29.24 -27.05 7.11
C GLU A 377 -28.36 -27.98 6.27
N ASN A 378 -27.53 -28.79 6.94
CA ASN A 378 -26.61 -29.68 6.26
C ASN A 378 -27.38 -30.64 5.33
N PRO A 379 -27.20 -30.56 4.00
CA PRO A 379 -27.92 -31.38 3.05
C PRO A 379 -27.71 -32.88 3.25
N TRP A 380 -26.53 -33.29 3.76
CA TRP A 380 -26.22 -34.69 4.08
C TRP A 380 -26.88 -35.18 5.36
N LYS A 381 -27.22 -34.27 6.29
CA LYS A 381 -28.00 -34.63 7.48
C LYS A 381 -29.45 -34.90 7.08
N LYS A 382 -30.05 -34.04 6.26
CA LYS A 382 -31.37 -34.32 5.64
C LYS A 382 -31.38 -35.64 4.86
N PHE A 383 -30.32 -35.90 4.11
CA PHE A 383 -30.17 -37.15 3.37
C PHE A 383 -30.11 -38.37 4.31
N LEU A 384 -29.38 -38.29 5.43
CA LEU A 384 -29.31 -39.37 6.42
C LEU A 384 -30.65 -39.60 7.12
N ASP A 385 -31.37 -38.51 7.44
CA ASP A 385 -32.69 -38.59 8.07
C ASP A 385 -33.75 -39.13 7.09
N ALA A 386 -33.63 -38.81 5.79
CA ALA A 386 -34.53 -39.29 4.73
C ALA A 386 -34.23 -40.73 4.29
N TYR A 387 -32.96 -41.10 4.16
CA TYR A 387 -32.51 -42.43 3.75
C TYR A 387 -31.66 -43.03 4.87
N GLY A 388 -32.26 -43.94 5.64
CA GLY A 388 -31.54 -44.72 6.65
C GLY A 388 -30.42 -45.57 6.05
N LEU A 389 -29.45 -45.94 6.88
CA LEU A 389 -28.36 -46.85 6.48
C LEU A 389 -28.93 -48.19 6.01
N GLY A 390 -28.47 -48.67 4.86
CA GLY A 390 -28.90 -49.94 4.26
C GLY A 390 -30.03 -49.86 3.25
N VAL A 391 -30.59 -48.67 2.98
CA VAL A 391 -31.58 -48.48 1.90
C VAL A 391 -30.91 -48.62 0.53
N VAL A 392 -31.62 -49.26 -0.41
CA VAL A 392 -31.22 -49.35 -1.83
C VAL A 392 -31.77 -48.15 -2.56
N VAL A 393 -30.90 -47.43 -3.26
CA VAL A 393 -31.23 -46.19 -3.97
C VAL A 393 -30.78 -46.26 -5.42
N LYS A 394 -31.63 -45.75 -6.32
CA LYS A 394 -31.32 -45.66 -7.75
C LYS A 394 -30.30 -44.54 -7.99
N CYS A 395 -29.18 -44.90 -8.58
CA CYS A 395 -28.08 -43.99 -8.83
C CYS A 395 -27.67 -44.00 -10.30
N LYS A 396 -27.10 -42.90 -10.77
CA LYS A 396 -26.49 -42.77 -12.09
C LYS A 396 -24.97 -42.73 -11.97
N VAL A 397 -24.29 -43.47 -12.84
CA VAL A 397 -22.82 -43.44 -12.94
C VAL A 397 -22.38 -42.10 -13.54
N VAL A 398 -21.58 -41.33 -12.79
CA VAL A 398 -21.04 -40.05 -13.26
C VAL A 398 -19.58 -40.17 -13.68
N GLU A 399 -18.80 -40.94 -12.92
CA GLU A 399 -17.37 -41.07 -13.18
C GLU A 399 -16.91 -42.48 -12.83
N ILE A 400 -16.04 -43.02 -13.69
CA ILE A 400 -15.41 -44.32 -13.50
C ILE A 400 -13.92 -44.09 -13.37
N THR A 401 -13.34 -44.53 -12.27
CA THR A 401 -11.89 -44.43 -11.99
C THR A 401 -11.32 -45.82 -11.80
N ASP A 402 -10.00 -45.95 -11.94
CA ASP A 402 -9.28 -47.22 -11.74
C ASP A 402 -9.47 -47.84 -10.35
N SER A 403 -10.00 -47.07 -9.38
CA SER A 403 -10.16 -47.45 -7.98
C SER A 403 -11.63 -47.58 -7.53
N GLY A 404 -12.59 -47.27 -8.40
CA GLY A 404 -14.02 -47.31 -8.06
C GLY A 404 -14.91 -46.46 -8.98
N ILE A 405 -16.20 -46.44 -8.66
CA ILE A 405 -17.24 -45.74 -9.42
C ILE A 405 -17.84 -44.63 -8.56
N VAL A 406 -17.96 -43.43 -9.13
CA VAL A 406 -18.70 -42.31 -8.53
C VAL A 406 -20.13 -42.34 -9.05
N LEU A 407 -21.05 -42.47 -8.12
CA LEU A 407 -22.49 -42.51 -8.35
C LEU A 407 -23.13 -41.20 -7.87
N THR A 408 -24.17 -40.76 -8.55
CA THR A 408 -25.04 -39.65 -8.13
C THR A 408 -26.47 -40.14 -8.05
N LEU A 409 -27.23 -39.68 -7.06
CA LEU A 409 -28.63 -40.10 -6.91
C LEU A 409 -29.49 -39.55 -8.05
N LEU A 410 -30.43 -40.37 -8.53
CA LEU A 410 -31.41 -39.97 -9.55
C LEU A 410 -32.57 -39.17 -8.96
N ASP A 411 -32.73 -39.14 -7.63
CA ASP A 411 -33.82 -38.40 -7.00
C ASP A 411 -33.62 -36.88 -7.10
N SER A 412 -34.67 -36.21 -7.55
CA SER A 412 -34.73 -34.78 -7.91
C SER A 412 -34.32 -33.82 -6.78
N GLY A 413 -34.40 -34.26 -5.51
CA GLY A 413 -34.01 -33.47 -4.35
C GLY A 413 -32.55 -33.62 -3.90
N TYR A 414 -31.82 -34.65 -4.36
CA TYR A 414 -30.49 -35.02 -3.84
C TYR A 414 -29.44 -35.28 -4.92
N SER A 415 -29.67 -34.80 -6.15
CA SER A 415 -28.75 -34.95 -7.28
C SER A 415 -27.37 -34.30 -7.07
N TYR A 416 -27.20 -33.45 -6.06
CA TYR A 416 -25.90 -32.91 -5.66
C TYR A 416 -25.07 -33.89 -4.80
N VAL A 417 -25.68 -34.94 -4.26
CA VAL A 417 -25.00 -35.93 -3.41
C VAL A 417 -24.26 -36.93 -4.31
N ARG A 418 -22.93 -36.88 -4.25
CA ARG A 418 -22.06 -37.86 -4.90
C ARG A 418 -21.62 -38.92 -3.90
N GLY A 419 -21.80 -40.18 -4.25
CA GLY A 419 -21.27 -41.29 -3.48
C GLY A 419 -20.25 -42.10 -4.26
N TYR A 420 -19.44 -42.85 -3.53
CA TYR A 420 -18.32 -43.61 -4.05
C TYR A 420 -18.50 -45.09 -3.75
N VAL A 421 -18.33 -45.91 -4.78
CA VAL A 421 -18.28 -47.37 -4.68
C VAL A 421 -16.84 -47.81 -4.88
N ARG A 422 -16.26 -48.46 -3.86
CA ARG A 422 -14.93 -49.09 -3.97
C ARG A 422 -15.00 -50.30 -4.90
N LEU A 423 -13.93 -50.60 -5.63
CA LEU A 423 -13.80 -51.83 -6.45
C LEU A 423 -14.27 -53.11 -5.74
N ALA A 424 -13.87 -53.25 -4.47
CA ALA A 424 -14.22 -54.39 -3.63
C ALA A 424 -15.73 -54.49 -3.31
N ASN A 425 -16.53 -53.50 -3.66
CA ASN A 425 -17.97 -53.41 -3.42
C ASN A 425 -18.78 -53.36 -4.73
N ILE A 426 -18.14 -53.64 -5.89
CA ILE A 426 -18.79 -53.66 -7.21
C ILE A 426 -19.31 -55.05 -7.56
N SER A 427 -18.49 -56.11 -7.46
CA SER A 427 -18.88 -57.48 -7.86
C SER A 427 -18.17 -58.56 -7.04
N TRP A 428 -18.77 -59.75 -6.98
CA TRP A 428 -18.25 -60.96 -6.30
C TRP A 428 -17.17 -61.70 -7.09
N SER A 429 -16.96 -61.36 -8.36
CA SER A 429 -15.97 -62.02 -9.24
C SER A 429 -14.52 -61.84 -8.78
N GLN A 430 -13.69 -62.88 -8.98
CA GLN A 430 -12.23 -62.87 -8.70
C GLN A 430 -11.47 -61.75 -9.44
N ASN A 431 -12.06 -61.14 -10.49
CA ASN A 431 -11.38 -60.14 -11.32
C ASN A 431 -12.17 -58.82 -11.45
N PRO A 432 -12.20 -57.97 -10.39
CA PRO A 432 -13.02 -56.75 -10.33
C PRO A 432 -12.69 -55.71 -11.39
N ARG A 433 -11.48 -55.75 -11.98
CA ARG A 433 -11.07 -54.85 -13.07
C ARG A 433 -11.78 -55.12 -14.40
N LYS A 434 -12.23 -56.36 -14.65
CA LYS A 434 -12.94 -56.73 -15.88
C LYS A 434 -14.40 -56.28 -15.85
N GLU A 435 -15.00 -56.28 -14.66
CA GLU A 435 -16.36 -55.80 -14.39
C GLU A 435 -16.46 -54.27 -14.49
N LEU A 436 -15.39 -53.53 -14.18
CA LEU A 436 -15.34 -52.06 -14.35
C LEU A 436 -15.56 -51.64 -15.82
N LYS A 437 -15.18 -52.49 -16.78
CA LYS A 437 -15.39 -52.24 -18.22
C LYS A 437 -16.83 -52.45 -18.69
N ARG A 438 -17.70 -53.02 -17.85
CA ARG A 438 -19.12 -53.26 -18.17
C ARG A 438 -19.98 -52.04 -17.90
N PHE A 439 -19.55 -51.15 -17.00
CA PHE A 439 -20.25 -49.92 -16.70
C PHE A 439 -19.84 -48.82 -17.67
N THR A 440 -20.82 -48.08 -18.17
CA THR A 440 -20.61 -46.86 -18.95
C THR A 440 -21.05 -45.63 -18.15
N ILE A 441 -20.49 -44.47 -18.49
CA ILE A 441 -20.85 -43.21 -17.85
C ILE A 441 -22.30 -42.89 -18.24
N GLY A 442 -23.18 -42.83 -17.25
CA GLY A 442 -24.59 -42.55 -17.41
C GLY A 442 -25.52 -43.72 -17.13
N ASP A 443 -25.01 -44.91 -16.85
CA ASP A 443 -25.84 -46.07 -16.52
C ASP A 443 -26.55 -45.90 -15.18
N GLU A 444 -27.77 -46.42 -15.10
CA GLU A 444 -28.56 -46.48 -13.87
C GLU A 444 -28.24 -47.78 -13.12
N VAL A 445 -27.83 -47.63 -11.86
CA VAL A 445 -27.40 -48.73 -11.01
C VAL A 445 -28.08 -48.58 -9.65
N ASP A 446 -28.63 -49.69 -9.16
CA ASP A 446 -29.17 -49.77 -7.81
C ASP A 446 -28.04 -50.03 -6.83
N ALA A 447 -27.86 -49.14 -5.86
CA ALA A 447 -26.77 -49.22 -4.90
C ALA A 447 -27.28 -49.11 -3.47
N LYS A 448 -26.77 -49.98 -2.59
CA LYS A 448 -27.11 -49.97 -1.16
C LYS A 448 -26.24 -48.96 -0.43
N LEU A 449 -26.87 -48.10 0.38
CA LEU A 449 -26.19 -47.13 1.22
C LEU A 449 -25.49 -47.85 2.39
N VAL A 450 -24.15 -47.82 2.45
CA VAL A 450 -23.40 -48.49 3.53
C VAL A 450 -23.00 -47.51 4.62
N HIS A 451 -22.45 -46.37 4.23
CA HIS A 451 -21.90 -45.42 5.18
C HIS A 451 -22.03 -44.00 4.64
N VAL A 452 -22.50 -43.07 5.47
CA VAL A 452 -22.55 -41.64 5.17
C VAL A 452 -21.63 -40.92 6.14
N ASN A 453 -20.71 -40.11 5.63
CA ASN A 453 -19.96 -39.16 6.44
C ASN A 453 -20.48 -37.74 6.18
N PRO A 454 -21.30 -37.16 7.08
CA PRO A 454 -21.93 -35.85 6.89
C PRO A 454 -20.95 -34.67 6.92
N GLU A 455 -19.78 -34.81 7.56
CA GLU A 455 -18.79 -33.73 7.67
C GLU A 455 -17.95 -33.59 6.40
N ARG A 456 -17.61 -34.72 5.77
CA ARG A 456 -16.82 -34.76 4.53
C ARG A 456 -17.69 -34.76 3.28
N GLY A 457 -19.02 -34.80 3.43
CA GLY A 457 -19.97 -34.91 2.32
C GLY A 457 -19.75 -36.16 1.46
N ARG A 458 -19.22 -37.24 2.05
CA ARG A 458 -18.90 -38.49 1.34
C ARG A 458 -19.91 -39.55 1.68
N VAL A 459 -20.54 -40.10 0.65
CA VAL A 459 -21.42 -41.26 0.76
C VAL A 459 -20.70 -42.48 0.20
N MET A 460 -20.76 -43.61 0.89
CA MET A 460 -20.26 -44.89 0.40
C MET A 460 -21.41 -45.81 0.06
N PHE A 461 -21.40 -46.28 -1.18
CA PHE A 461 -22.37 -47.20 -1.71
C PHE A 461 -21.75 -48.59 -1.91
N ASN A 462 -22.61 -49.60 -1.95
CA ASN A 462 -22.25 -50.98 -2.24
C ASN A 462 -23.26 -51.57 -3.24
N ILE A 463 -22.74 -52.07 -4.36
CA ILE A 463 -23.54 -52.63 -5.45
C ILE A 463 -23.68 -54.16 -5.30
N LYS A 464 -22.76 -54.82 -4.58
CA LYS A 464 -22.72 -56.30 -4.38
C LYS A 464 -24.00 -56.94 -3.83
N TYR A 465 -24.84 -56.16 -3.16
CA TYR A 465 -26.03 -56.66 -2.46
C TYR A 465 -27.33 -56.54 -3.27
N VAL A 466 -27.27 -56.06 -4.51
CA VAL A 466 -28.44 -55.97 -5.39
C VAL A 466 -28.39 -56.99 -6.54
N GLU A 467 -27.19 -57.41 -6.96
CA GLU A 467 -27.03 -58.51 -7.91
C GLU A 467 -27.13 -59.86 -7.18
N TYR A 468 -28.33 -60.46 -7.26
CA TYR A 468 -28.64 -61.90 -7.25
C TYR A 468 -27.49 -62.83 -6.81
N ASP A 469 -27.56 -63.39 -5.59
CA ASP A 469 -26.59 -64.37 -5.11
C ASP A 469 -26.93 -65.77 -5.67
N PRO A 470 -26.12 -66.34 -6.60
CA PRO A 470 -26.35 -67.70 -7.12
C PRO A 470 -26.28 -68.77 -6.00
N PHE A 471 -25.63 -68.46 -4.88
CA PHE A 471 -25.50 -69.32 -3.72
C PHE A 471 -26.82 -69.44 -2.94
N GLU A 472 -27.62 -68.36 -2.84
CA GLU A 472 -28.93 -68.41 -2.17
C GLU A 472 -29.95 -69.25 -2.96
N GLU A 473 -29.96 -69.18 -4.30
CA GLU A 473 -30.83 -70.02 -5.12
C GLU A 473 -30.46 -71.50 -4.98
N PHE A 474 -29.15 -71.80 -5.02
CA PHE A 474 -28.65 -73.16 -4.82
C PHE A 474 -29.00 -73.70 -3.43
N ILE A 475 -28.78 -72.92 -2.37
CA ILE A 475 -29.20 -73.26 -1.02
C ILE A 475 -30.72 -73.44 -0.97
N SER A 476 -31.53 -72.57 -1.55
CA SER A 476 -33.00 -72.72 -1.49
C SER A 476 -33.53 -73.98 -2.17
N LYS A 477 -32.85 -74.46 -3.22
CA LYS A 477 -33.27 -75.61 -4.04
C LYS A 477 -32.71 -76.96 -3.57
N VAL A 478 -31.68 -76.96 -2.73
CA VAL A 478 -30.97 -78.16 -2.27
C VAL A 478 -31.32 -78.47 -0.82
N ASN A 479 -31.70 -79.73 -0.57
CA ASN A 479 -31.95 -80.29 0.75
C ASN A 479 -30.80 -81.21 1.20
N GLU A 480 -30.70 -81.44 2.52
CA GLU A 480 -29.78 -82.43 3.08
C GLU A 480 -30.17 -83.83 2.56
N GLY A 481 -29.22 -84.54 1.96
CA GLY A 481 -29.43 -85.82 1.29
C GLY A 481 -29.52 -85.77 -0.24
N ASP A 482 -29.60 -84.58 -0.86
CA ASP A 482 -29.65 -84.45 -2.32
C ASP A 482 -28.31 -84.81 -2.98
N ILE A 483 -28.37 -85.41 -4.17
CA ILE A 483 -27.21 -85.80 -4.98
C ILE A 483 -26.93 -84.73 -6.03
N ILE A 484 -25.71 -84.23 -6.03
CA ILE A 484 -25.26 -83.13 -6.89
C ILE A 484 -24.09 -83.59 -7.74
N ASN A 485 -24.19 -83.40 -9.05
CA ASN A 485 -23.10 -83.69 -9.98
C ASN A 485 -22.23 -82.44 -10.14
N ALA A 486 -20.94 -82.57 -9.86
CA ALA A 486 -19.99 -81.47 -9.93
C ALA A 486 -18.70 -81.91 -10.65
N LYS A 487 -18.05 -80.96 -11.33
CA LYS A 487 -16.80 -81.18 -12.04
C LYS A 487 -15.63 -80.81 -11.15
N VAL A 488 -14.63 -81.68 -11.02
CA VAL A 488 -13.41 -81.37 -10.27
C VAL A 488 -12.57 -80.36 -11.06
N ILE A 489 -12.32 -79.18 -10.50
CA ILE A 489 -11.47 -78.14 -11.10
C ILE A 489 -10.04 -78.26 -10.60
N ARG A 490 -9.85 -78.52 -9.30
CA ARG A 490 -8.52 -78.60 -8.66
C ARG A 490 -8.50 -79.64 -7.57
N VAL A 491 -7.34 -80.26 -7.41
CA VAL A 491 -7.05 -81.31 -6.44
C VAL A 491 -5.84 -80.84 -5.64
N GLU A 492 -5.99 -80.71 -4.33
CA GLU A 492 -4.95 -80.29 -3.38
C GLU A 492 -4.78 -81.36 -2.29
N ASP A 493 -3.68 -81.31 -1.53
CA ASP A 493 -3.34 -82.35 -0.55
C ASP A 493 -4.38 -82.47 0.59
N ASP A 494 -5.11 -81.39 0.87
CA ASP A 494 -6.11 -81.30 1.94
C ASP A 494 -7.57 -81.40 1.45
N GLY A 495 -7.81 -81.55 0.13
CA GLY A 495 -9.17 -81.64 -0.43
C GLY A 495 -9.28 -81.33 -1.94
N ILE A 496 -10.51 -81.16 -2.42
CA ILE A 496 -10.81 -80.89 -3.82
C ILE A 496 -11.72 -79.66 -4.00
N TYR A 497 -11.50 -78.93 -5.10
CA TYR A 497 -12.36 -77.85 -5.56
C TYR A 497 -13.25 -78.35 -6.69
N ILE A 498 -14.55 -78.18 -6.54
CA ILE A 498 -15.56 -78.68 -7.46
C ILE A 498 -16.46 -77.56 -7.98
N GLU A 499 -16.80 -77.62 -9.26
CA GLU A 499 -17.73 -76.71 -9.93
C GLU A 499 -19.08 -77.40 -10.07
N VAL A 500 -20.11 -76.84 -9.44
CA VAL A 500 -21.48 -77.37 -9.54
C VAL A 500 -22.25 -76.75 -10.70
N ARG A 501 -22.00 -75.46 -10.98
CA ARG A 501 -22.52 -74.68 -12.12
C ARG A 501 -21.49 -73.62 -12.50
N GLU A 502 -21.57 -73.06 -13.71
CA GLU A 502 -20.63 -72.04 -14.19
C GLU A 502 -20.42 -70.93 -13.15
N GLY A 503 -19.20 -70.87 -12.58
CA GLY A 503 -18.80 -69.85 -11.60
C GLY A 503 -19.17 -70.14 -10.14
N LEU A 504 -19.70 -71.33 -9.81
CA LEU A 504 -20.05 -71.76 -8.46
C LEU A 504 -19.10 -72.88 -8.00
N GLU A 505 -18.03 -72.46 -7.31
CA GLU A 505 -16.95 -73.31 -6.82
C GLU A 505 -17.16 -73.65 -5.33
N PHE A 506 -17.09 -74.94 -4.99
CA PHE A 506 -17.10 -75.43 -3.61
C PHE A 506 -15.80 -76.13 -3.29
N PHE A 507 -15.34 -75.98 -2.05
CA PHE A 507 -14.25 -76.77 -1.50
C PHE A 507 -14.83 -77.91 -0.65
N THR A 508 -14.35 -79.13 -0.85
CA THR A 508 -14.65 -80.25 0.04
C THR A 508 -13.38 -80.95 0.48
N ALA A 509 -13.27 -81.18 1.80
CA ALA A 509 -12.18 -81.90 2.42
C ALA A 509 -12.45 -83.40 2.32
N GLN A 510 -11.63 -84.12 1.56
CA GLN A 510 -11.76 -85.56 1.35
C GLN A 510 -10.46 -86.24 1.74
N SER A 511 -10.51 -87.36 2.47
CA SER A 511 -9.29 -88.07 2.89
C SER A 511 -8.64 -88.89 1.77
N ASP A 512 -9.41 -89.32 0.77
CA ASP A 512 -8.93 -90.15 -0.35
C ASP A 512 -8.88 -89.36 -1.66
N VAL A 513 -7.94 -88.41 -1.73
CA VAL A 513 -7.76 -87.51 -2.88
C VAL A 513 -6.96 -88.16 -4.03
N SER A 514 -6.19 -89.21 -3.72
CA SER A 514 -5.18 -89.83 -4.59
C SER A 514 -5.72 -90.57 -5.83
N ARG A 515 -7.05 -90.77 -5.94
CA ARG A 515 -7.70 -91.44 -7.09
C ARG A 515 -8.49 -90.49 -8.00
N LEU A 516 -8.43 -89.17 -7.75
CA LEU A 516 -9.28 -88.19 -8.43
C LEU A 516 -8.49 -87.42 -9.50
N THR A 517 -9.11 -87.22 -10.67
CA THR A 517 -8.47 -86.51 -11.79
C THR A 517 -9.17 -85.17 -12.04
N VAL A 518 -8.39 -84.12 -12.29
CA VAL A 518 -8.92 -82.81 -12.69
C VAL A 518 -9.73 -82.94 -13.98
N GLY A 519 -10.96 -82.43 -13.98
CA GLY A 519 -11.91 -82.49 -15.09
C GLY A 519 -12.93 -83.62 -15.02
N GLN A 520 -12.82 -84.53 -14.05
CA GLN A 520 -13.79 -85.61 -13.82
C GLN A 520 -15.10 -85.07 -13.22
N TYR A 521 -16.24 -85.63 -13.64
CA TYR A 521 -17.53 -85.39 -13.00
C TYR A 521 -17.77 -86.42 -11.91
N LEU A 522 -18.12 -85.96 -10.71
CA LEU A 522 -18.41 -86.80 -9.55
C LEU A 522 -19.76 -86.40 -8.95
N SER A 523 -20.43 -87.38 -8.35
CA SER A 523 -21.67 -87.19 -7.61
C SER A 523 -21.37 -87.02 -6.13
N PHE A 524 -21.96 -85.98 -5.52
CA PHE A 524 -21.78 -85.62 -4.11
C PHE A 524 -23.12 -85.63 -3.38
N VAL A 525 -23.16 -86.14 -2.15
CA VAL A 525 -24.32 -85.98 -1.26
C VAL A 525 -24.13 -84.74 -0.40
N VAL A 526 -25.22 -84.00 -0.22
CA VAL A 526 -25.27 -82.87 0.71
C VAL A 526 -25.45 -83.40 2.14
N CYS A 527 -24.38 -83.39 2.93
CA CYS A 527 -24.41 -83.96 4.29
C CYS A 527 -24.95 -82.97 5.34
N SER A 528 -24.70 -81.68 5.16
CA SER A 528 -25.24 -80.64 6.02
C SER A 528 -25.26 -79.28 5.33
N LYS A 529 -26.25 -78.46 5.65
CA LYS A 529 -26.44 -77.13 5.06
C LYS A 529 -26.57 -76.05 6.13
N ASP A 530 -25.66 -75.08 6.08
CA ASP A 530 -25.72 -73.84 6.85
C ASP A 530 -25.99 -72.64 5.93
N ARG A 531 -26.36 -71.49 6.51
CA ARG A 531 -26.58 -70.22 5.77
C ARG A 531 -25.36 -69.76 4.96
N TYR A 532 -24.17 -70.26 5.25
CA TYR A 532 -22.91 -69.80 4.66
C TYR A 532 -22.01 -70.95 4.17
N SER A 533 -22.42 -72.21 4.31
CA SER A 533 -21.61 -73.36 3.88
C SER A 533 -22.47 -74.59 3.61
N VAL A 534 -22.09 -75.36 2.59
CA VAL A 534 -22.69 -76.66 2.28
C VAL A 534 -21.58 -77.71 2.37
N LYS A 535 -21.76 -78.74 3.19
CA LYS A 535 -20.82 -79.87 3.24
C LYS A 535 -21.25 -80.94 2.23
N LEU A 536 -20.32 -81.30 1.36
CA LEU A 536 -20.52 -82.25 0.27
C LEU A 536 -19.57 -83.43 0.44
N GLU A 537 -20.08 -84.66 0.46
CA GLU A 537 -19.24 -85.89 0.47
C GLU A 537 -19.37 -86.64 -0.86
N ILE A 538 -18.24 -87.15 -1.39
CA ILE A 538 -18.24 -87.95 -2.62
C ILE A 538 -18.97 -89.27 -2.39
N ILE A 539 -19.85 -89.63 -3.32
CA ILE A 539 -20.41 -90.99 -3.41
C ILE A 539 -19.38 -91.88 -4.10
N THR A 540 -18.70 -92.72 -3.34
CA THR A 540 -17.89 -93.82 -3.89
C THR A 540 -18.78 -95.04 -4.15
N ASP A 541 -18.54 -95.75 -5.26
CA ASP A 541 -19.35 -96.88 -5.77
C ASP A 541 -19.58 -98.05 -4.78
N GLU A 542 -18.96 -98.05 -3.59
CA GLU A 542 -19.25 -99.04 -2.54
C GLU A 542 -20.52 -98.75 -1.72
N LYS A 543 -21.11 -97.54 -1.82
CA LYS A 543 -22.36 -97.17 -1.12
C LYS A 543 -23.59 -97.06 -2.04
N ALA A 544 -23.51 -97.51 -3.29
CA ALA A 544 -24.61 -97.45 -4.26
C ALA A 544 -25.71 -98.55 -4.07
N ALA A 545 -25.56 -99.46 -3.10
CA ALA A 545 -26.49 -100.58 -2.90
C ALA A 545 -27.56 -100.37 -1.80
N GLY A 546 -27.93 -99.12 -1.49
CA GLY A 546 -28.68 -98.78 -0.28
C GLY A 546 -29.90 -97.84 -0.45
N ALA A 547 -30.74 -98.05 -1.47
CA ALA A 547 -32.16 -97.60 -1.58
C ALA A 547 -32.49 -96.08 -1.66
N PRO A 548 -33.72 -95.70 -2.07
CA PRO A 548 -34.52 -96.15 -3.21
C PRO A 548 -34.80 -95.00 -4.21
N ALA A 549 -35.14 -95.38 -5.45
CA ALA A 549 -35.62 -94.48 -6.49
C ALA A 549 -36.91 -93.74 -6.07
N GLY A 550 -36.95 -92.42 -6.27
CA GLY A 550 -38.07 -91.59 -5.87
C GLY A 550 -38.14 -90.21 -6.52
N LYS A 551 -38.55 -90.20 -7.81
CA LYS A 551 -39.32 -89.17 -8.55
C LYS A 551 -38.68 -87.84 -8.94
N GLU A 552 -38.55 -87.70 -10.27
CA GLU A 552 -38.61 -86.46 -11.04
C GLU A 552 -39.87 -85.64 -10.73
N SER A 553 -39.68 -84.36 -10.40
CA SER A 553 -40.43 -83.21 -10.91
C SER A 553 -39.82 -81.90 -10.40
#